data_AF-A0A367AEA9-F1
#
_entry.id   AF-A0A367AEA9-F1
#
_cell.length_a   1.000
_cell.length_b   1.000
_cell.length_c   1.000
_cell.angle_alpha   90.00
_cell.angle_beta   90.00
_cell.angle_gamma   90.00
#
_symmetry.space_group_name_H-M   'P 1'
#
loop_
_entity.id
_entity.type
_entity.pdbx_description
1 polymer ?
#
loop_
_entity_poly.entity_id
_entity_poly.type
_entity_poly.pdbx_seq_one_letter_code
_entity_poly.pdbx_strand_id
1 'polypeptide(L)'
;MPVPDSLTPDDLAALLADPTAAGVIKALAAGLGLQPAAAATVPTVREYAPTVLAAATPGTRRTYSTYWNLLVREHGDDRITEVTTSKLRALAQSARANAVRRRNGQSGASAEENCVAALRAFFRCAVEDKYLTDNPAAAVRKPVRPPSQRRALTEQEFRELDEVTRTGGNDPVLDTLLLRFHAETGARRGGALALSLADLDEPRLCVRLREKGGKARWQPVSPTLFAALVEHAAARGARDPEEQVFRYRPRRGEEKGAPLTRRRYNTLADRWQRSLPWAAQYGVSPHWLRHTALTAAERVGGSYGIARAYAGHAEPADATTTYIKAQVGDVARVLAAITGEPHPLASS
;
A
#
# COMPACT_ATOMS: atom_id res chain seq x y z
N MET A 1 -8.27 6.98 64.95
CA MET A 1 -7.27 6.41 64.02
C MET A 1 -6.85 7.50 63.05
N PRO A 2 -5.57 7.59 62.65
CA PRO A 2 -5.15 8.59 61.68
C PRO A 2 -5.80 8.28 60.32
N VAL A 3 -6.36 9.30 59.68
CA VAL A 3 -6.90 9.20 58.32
C VAL A 3 -5.70 9.27 57.36
N PRO A 4 -5.52 8.32 56.43
CA PRO A 4 -4.40 8.35 55.50
C PRO A 4 -4.54 9.52 54.50
N ASP A 5 -3.44 10.23 54.24
CA ASP A 5 -3.39 11.45 53.40
C ASP A 5 -3.61 11.20 51.90
N SER A 6 -3.72 9.95 51.44
CA SER A 6 -4.13 9.63 50.07
C SER A 6 -4.69 8.22 49.96
N LEU A 7 -5.81 8.08 49.24
CA LEU A 7 -6.41 6.80 48.89
C LEU A 7 -5.73 6.24 47.63
N THR A 8 -5.30 4.98 47.67
CA THR A 8 -4.79 4.29 46.49
C THR A 8 -5.94 3.85 45.56
N PRO A 9 -5.67 3.55 44.28
CA PRO A 9 -6.69 3.02 43.37
C PRO A 9 -7.40 1.76 43.87
N ASP A 10 -6.67 0.90 44.61
CA ASP A 10 -7.22 -0.31 45.21
C ASP A 10 -8.12 0.00 46.42
N ASP A 11 -7.76 1.01 47.23
CA ASP A 11 -8.63 1.51 48.31
C ASP A 11 -9.93 2.10 47.75
N LEU A 12 -9.85 2.80 46.63
CA LEU A 12 -11.01 3.36 45.91
C LEU A 12 -11.90 2.26 45.31
N ALA A 13 -11.29 1.20 44.76
CA ALA A 13 -12.02 0.04 44.24
C ALA A 13 -12.74 -0.73 45.37
N ALA A 14 -12.09 -0.91 46.52
CA ALA A 14 -12.68 -1.52 47.70
C ALA A 14 -13.83 -0.68 48.28
N LEU A 15 -13.66 0.65 48.33
CA LEU A 15 -14.68 1.59 48.80
C LEU A 15 -15.92 1.65 47.87
N LEU A 16 -15.74 1.45 46.56
CA LEU A 16 -16.83 1.41 45.59
C LEU A 16 -17.56 0.06 45.54
N ALA A 17 -16.95 -1.02 46.06
CA ALA A 17 -17.57 -2.34 46.18
C ALA A 17 -18.48 -2.47 47.42
N ASP A 18 -18.34 -1.58 48.41
CA ASP A 18 -19.22 -1.51 49.58
C ASP A 18 -20.51 -0.72 49.23
N PRO A 19 -21.70 -1.36 49.25
CA PRO A 19 -22.96 -0.71 48.88
C PRO A 19 -23.36 0.45 49.81
N THR A 20 -22.84 0.47 51.04
CA THR A 20 -23.04 1.54 52.02
C THR A 20 -22.17 2.75 51.73
N ALA A 21 -20.90 2.52 51.35
CA ALA A 21 -19.98 3.57 50.95
C ALA A 21 -20.34 4.19 49.59
N ALA A 22 -20.86 3.39 48.65
CA ALA A 22 -21.40 3.88 47.39
C ALA A 22 -22.54 4.89 47.59
N GLY A 23 -23.39 4.69 48.61
CA GLY A 23 -24.44 5.64 48.98
C GLY A 23 -23.90 6.98 49.49
N VAL A 24 -22.85 6.94 50.32
CA VAL A 24 -22.19 8.13 50.89
C VAL A 24 -21.44 8.92 49.81
N ILE A 25 -20.73 8.23 48.90
CA ILE A 25 -20.04 8.86 47.75
C ILE A 25 -21.05 9.55 46.83
N LYS A 26 -22.20 8.91 46.58
CA LYS A 26 -23.27 9.47 45.74
C LYS A 26 -23.90 10.71 46.38
N ALA A 27 -24.08 10.71 47.70
CA ALA A 27 -24.57 11.87 48.45
C ALA A 27 -23.57 13.03 48.48
N LEU A 28 -22.28 12.74 48.67
CA LEU A 28 -21.19 13.73 48.61
C LEU A 28 -21.03 14.33 47.21
N ALA A 29 -21.06 13.51 46.16
CA ALA A 29 -21.01 13.97 44.77
C ALA A 29 -22.20 14.88 44.43
N ALA A 30 -23.41 14.51 44.88
CA ALA A 30 -24.61 15.34 44.71
C ALA A 30 -24.50 16.69 45.47
N GLY A 31 -23.97 16.68 46.70
CA GLY A 31 -23.74 17.89 47.49
C GLY A 31 -22.66 18.82 46.91
N LEU A 32 -21.72 18.27 46.15
CA LEU A 32 -20.67 19.03 45.44
C LEU A 32 -21.08 19.45 44.01
N GLY A 33 -22.32 19.15 43.59
CA GLY A 33 -22.79 19.45 42.23
C GLY A 33 -22.14 18.59 41.14
N LEU A 34 -21.39 17.54 41.51
CA LEU A 34 -20.79 16.58 40.61
C LEU A 34 -21.87 15.61 40.14
N GLN A 35 -22.48 15.94 39.00
CA GLN A 35 -23.34 14.99 38.30
C GLN A 35 -22.45 13.86 37.76
N PRO A 36 -22.84 12.57 37.89
CA PRO A 36 -22.18 11.53 37.13
C PRO A 36 -22.26 11.94 35.66
N ALA A 37 -21.11 12.01 34.99
CA ALA A 37 -21.08 12.25 33.55
C ALA A 37 -22.07 11.29 32.91
N ALA A 38 -23.09 11.82 32.20
CA ALA A 38 -24.10 11.00 31.56
C ALA A 38 -23.38 9.89 30.81
N ALA A 39 -23.57 8.64 31.23
CA ALA A 39 -22.86 7.51 30.65
C ALA A 39 -23.14 7.55 29.16
N ALA A 40 -22.13 7.92 28.36
CA ALA A 40 -22.26 7.99 26.92
C ALA A 40 -22.73 6.61 26.49
N THR A 41 -23.95 6.53 25.97
CA THR A 41 -24.55 5.26 25.57
C THR A 41 -23.62 4.64 24.56
N VAL A 42 -23.07 3.47 24.90
CA VAL A 42 -22.13 2.76 24.02
C VAL A 42 -22.84 2.51 22.69
N PRO A 43 -22.34 3.05 21.57
CA PRO A 43 -23.01 2.95 20.30
C PRO A 43 -23.04 1.49 19.81
N THR A 44 -24.04 1.19 18.99
CA THR A 44 -24.03 -0.01 18.17
C THR A 44 -22.96 0.07 17.09
N VAL A 45 -22.58 -1.08 16.54
CA VAL A 45 -21.66 -1.16 15.40
C VAL A 45 -22.15 -0.29 14.24
N ARG A 46 -23.45 -0.29 13.96
CA ARG A 46 -24.08 0.48 12.89
C ARG A 46 -23.96 1.98 13.12
N GLU A 47 -24.20 2.43 14.35
CA GLU A 47 -24.10 3.85 14.73
C GLU A 47 -22.65 4.35 14.71
N TYR A 48 -21.69 3.49 15.07
CA TYR A 48 -20.27 3.86 15.15
C TYR A 48 -19.55 3.81 13.79
N ALA A 49 -20.01 2.97 12.85
CA ALA A 49 -19.34 2.78 11.56
C ALA A 49 -19.12 4.06 10.72
N PRO A 50 -20.05 5.04 10.67
CA PRO A 50 -19.82 6.32 10.00
C PRO A 50 -18.61 7.08 10.56
N THR A 51 -18.39 7.07 11.87
CA THR A 51 -17.24 7.71 12.53
C THR A 51 -15.93 7.07 12.08
N VAL A 52 -15.87 5.74 12.08
CA VAL A 52 -14.69 4.99 11.60
C VAL A 52 -14.42 5.27 10.11
N LEU A 53 -15.47 5.31 9.30
CA LEU A 53 -15.36 5.65 7.88
C LEU A 53 -14.83 7.07 7.70
N ALA A 54 -15.35 8.06 8.43
CA ALA A 54 -14.91 9.44 8.36
C ALA A 54 -13.42 9.60 8.73
N ALA A 55 -12.95 8.90 9.77
CA ALA A 55 -11.56 8.94 10.20
C ALA A 55 -10.57 8.24 9.23
N ALA A 56 -11.05 7.30 8.43
CA ALA A 56 -10.18 6.48 7.58
C ALA A 56 -9.62 7.23 6.35
N THR A 57 -8.33 7.01 6.02
CA THR A 57 -7.75 7.52 4.76
C THR A 57 -8.47 6.94 3.53
N PRO A 58 -8.42 7.60 2.35
CA PRO A 58 -9.04 7.07 1.13
C PRO A 58 -8.56 5.67 0.74
N GLY A 59 -7.29 5.35 0.99
CA GLY A 59 -6.73 4.02 0.74
C GLY A 59 -7.24 2.95 1.71
N THR A 60 -7.38 3.32 2.98
CA THR A 60 -7.97 2.46 4.02
C THR A 60 -9.43 2.17 3.70
N ARG A 61 -10.25 3.20 3.43
CA ARG A 61 -11.67 3.05 3.04
C ARG A 61 -11.81 2.09 1.86
N ARG A 62 -11.07 2.32 0.77
CA ARG A 62 -11.12 1.47 -0.43
C ARG A 62 -10.87 -0.01 -0.16
N THR A 63 -10.06 -0.34 0.86
CA THR A 63 -9.69 -1.72 1.19
C THR A 63 -10.59 -2.32 2.26
N TYR A 64 -10.98 -1.54 3.26
CA TYR A 64 -11.65 -2.03 4.47
C TYR A 64 -13.16 -1.85 4.45
N SER A 65 -13.72 -0.93 3.64
CA SER A 65 -15.17 -0.69 3.59
C SER A 65 -15.98 -1.95 3.31
N THR A 66 -15.49 -2.86 2.45
CA THR A 66 -16.15 -4.16 2.22
C THR A 66 -16.33 -4.96 3.51
N TYR A 67 -15.32 -4.98 4.37
CA TYR A 67 -15.35 -5.76 5.61
C TYR A 67 -16.04 -5.03 6.76
N TRP A 68 -15.98 -3.70 6.79
CA TRP A 68 -16.79 -2.91 7.73
C TRP A 68 -18.28 -2.99 7.40
N ASN A 69 -18.65 -2.99 6.12
CA ASN A 69 -20.03 -3.23 5.70
C ASN A 69 -20.48 -4.65 6.07
N LEU A 70 -19.58 -5.64 5.96
CA LEU A 70 -19.85 -6.99 6.45
C LEU A 70 -20.08 -7.02 7.97
N LEU A 71 -19.25 -6.33 8.74
CA LEU A 71 -19.42 -6.19 10.20
C LEU A 71 -20.77 -5.53 10.55
N VAL A 72 -21.14 -4.44 9.88
CA VAL A 72 -22.44 -3.75 10.07
C VAL A 72 -23.62 -4.62 9.63
N ARG A 73 -23.45 -5.46 8.61
CA ARG A 73 -24.52 -6.34 8.14
C ARG A 73 -24.84 -7.45 9.15
N GLU A 74 -23.81 -8.10 9.69
CA GLU A 74 -23.98 -9.27 10.57
C GLU A 74 -24.13 -8.90 12.05
N HIS A 75 -23.52 -7.79 12.47
CA HIS A 75 -23.45 -7.36 13.88
C HIS A 75 -23.82 -5.88 14.08
N GLY A 76 -24.57 -5.30 13.14
CA GLY A 76 -24.89 -3.87 13.16
C GLY A 76 -25.64 -3.42 14.42
N ASP A 77 -26.47 -4.30 14.97
CA ASP A 77 -27.37 -3.97 16.09
C ASP A 77 -26.75 -4.36 17.45
N ASP A 78 -25.62 -5.08 17.44
CA ASP A 78 -24.82 -5.34 18.64
C ASP A 78 -24.15 -4.03 19.10
N ARG A 79 -24.07 -3.80 20.41
CA ARG A 79 -23.17 -2.77 20.95
C ARG A 79 -21.73 -3.11 20.62
N ILE A 80 -20.87 -2.12 20.42
CA ILE A 80 -19.45 -2.38 20.15
C ILE A 80 -18.75 -3.18 21.27
N THR A 81 -19.26 -3.12 22.50
CA THR A 81 -18.83 -3.93 23.66
C THR A 81 -19.32 -5.39 23.63
N GLU A 82 -20.37 -5.70 22.88
CA GLU A 82 -20.98 -7.04 22.78
C GLU A 82 -20.39 -7.86 21.62
N VAL A 83 -19.50 -7.27 20.83
CA VAL A 83 -18.83 -7.95 19.71
C VAL A 83 -17.60 -8.72 20.20
N THR A 84 -17.79 -10.00 20.45
CA THR A 84 -16.73 -10.90 20.95
C THR A 84 -15.73 -11.33 19.88
N THR A 85 -14.56 -11.78 20.30
CA THR A 85 -13.54 -12.39 19.42
C THR A 85 -14.11 -13.55 18.59
N SER A 86 -15.04 -14.34 19.13
CA SER A 86 -15.67 -15.46 18.42
C SER A 86 -16.54 -15.00 17.25
N LYS A 87 -17.34 -13.93 17.44
CA LYS A 87 -18.12 -13.29 16.36
C LYS A 87 -17.20 -12.80 15.23
N LEU A 88 -16.09 -12.15 15.61
CA LEU A 88 -15.09 -11.65 14.65
C LEU A 88 -14.35 -12.76 13.91
N ARG A 89 -14.11 -13.90 14.55
CA ARG A 89 -13.54 -15.09 13.90
C ARG A 89 -14.51 -15.67 12.87
N ALA A 90 -15.80 -15.76 13.19
CA ALA A 90 -16.83 -16.22 12.25
C ALA A 90 -16.94 -15.29 11.02
N LEU A 91 -16.86 -13.97 11.23
CA LEU A 91 -16.81 -12.98 10.14
C LEU A 91 -15.60 -13.20 9.22
N ALA A 92 -14.41 -13.41 9.78
CA ALA A 92 -13.19 -13.63 9.00
C ALA A 92 -13.29 -14.93 8.16
N GLN A 93 -13.88 -15.99 8.72
CA GLN A 93 -14.15 -17.24 8.01
C GLN A 93 -15.20 -17.06 6.91
N SER A 94 -16.27 -16.32 7.16
CA SER A 94 -17.27 -15.96 6.15
C SER A 94 -16.65 -15.16 5.00
N ALA A 95 -15.77 -14.20 5.31
CA ALA A 95 -15.03 -13.44 4.30
C ALA A 95 -14.12 -14.34 3.43
N ARG A 96 -13.55 -15.41 4.00
CA ARG A 96 -12.80 -16.42 3.24
C ARG A 96 -13.69 -17.22 2.31
N ALA A 97 -14.80 -17.74 2.82
CA ALA A 97 -15.71 -18.62 2.08
C ALA A 97 -16.34 -17.89 0.88
N ASN A 98 -16.66 -16.61 1.06
CA ASN A 98 -17.28 -15.76 0.04
C ASN A 98 -16.26 -15.03 -0.84
N ALA A 99 -14.96 -15.32 -0.71
CA ALA A 99 -13.94 -14.69 -1.53
C ALA A 99 -14.09 -15.11 -3.00
N VAL A 100 -14.16 -14.12 -3.89
CA VAL A 100 -14.14 -14.38 -5.34
C VAL A 100 -12.86 -15.11 -5.69
N ARG A 101 -12.99 -16.37 -6.12
CA ARG A 101 -11.86 -17.17 -6.59
C ARG A 101 -11.26 -16.51 -7.82
N ARG A 102 -10.02 -16.06 -7.72
CA ARG A 102 -9.27 -15.49 -8.85
C ARG A 102 -8.16 -16.47 -9.23
N ARG A 103 -7.74 -16.41 -10.50
CA ARG A 103 -6.71 -17.28 -11.09
C ARG A 103 -5.40 -17.31 -10.26
N ASN A 104 -5.09 -16.21 -9.55
CA ASN A 104 -3.87 -16.05 -8.73
C ASN A 104 -4.11 -16.21 -7.21
N GLY A 105 -5.28 -16.66 -6.77
CA GLY A 105 -5.62 -16.77 -5.35
C GLY A 105 -6.81 -17.69 -5.12
N GLN A 106 -6.52 -18.96 -4.80
CA GLN A 106 -7.53 -20.02 -4.72
C GLN A 106 -8.08 -20.27 -3.30
N SER A 107 -7.38 -19.81 -2.25
CA SER A 107 -7.68 -20.21 -0.86
C SER A 107 -8.59 -19.25 -0.07
N GLY A 108 -8.87 -18.05 -0.60
CA GLY A 108 -9.59 -16.99 0.14
C GLY A 108 -8.80 -16.37 1.29
N ALA A 109 -7.56 -16.83 1.58
CA ALA A 109 -6.77 -16.40 2.72
C ALA A 109 -6.48 -14.89 2.73
N SER A 110 -6.29 -14.27 1.55
CA SER A 110 -6.12 -12.82 1.46
C SER A 110 -7.38 -12.05 1.88
N ALA A 111 -8.57 -12.60 1.63
CA ALA A 111 -9.83 -11.98 2.03
C ALA A 111 -10.04 -12.08 3.54
N GLU A 112 -9.75 -13.24 4.13
CA GLU A 112 -9.74 -13.47 5.57
C GLU A 112 -8.76 -12.51 6.28
N GLU A 113 -7.53 -12.41 5.78
CA GLU A 113 -6.53 -11.52 6.38
C GLU A 113 -6.92 -10.04 6.32
N ASN A 114 -7.42 -9.57 5.17
CA ASN A 114 -7.88 -8.21 5.02
C ASN A 114 -9.10 -7.93 5.90
N CYS A 115 -9.98 -8.93 6.08
CA CYS A 115 -11.09 -8.85 7.02
C CYS A 115 -10.57 -8.65 8.45
N VAL A 116 -9.65 -9.51 8.92
CA VAL A 116 -9.05 -9.36 10.26
C VAL A 116 -8.35 -8.02 10.42
N ALA A 117 -7.63 -7.54 9.40
CA ALA A 117 -6.98 -6.23 9.43
C ALA A 117 -7.98 -5.07 9.51
N ALA A 118 -9.10 -5.16 8.78
CA ALA A 118 -10.18 -4.19 8.82
C ALA A 118 -10.89 -4.18 10.18
N LEU A 119 -11.22 -5.35 10.73
CA LEU A 119 -11.83 -5.49 12.06
C LEU A 119 -10.93 -4.89 13.14
N ARG A 120 -9.63 -5.21 13.13
CA ARG A 120 -8.65 -4.60 14.04
C ARG A 120 -8.61 -3.08 13.89
N ALA A 121 -8.70 -2.54 12.68
CA ALA A 121 -8.74 -1.10 12.47
C ALA A 121 -10.01 -0.45 13.02
N PHE A 122 -11.17 -1.08 12.85
CA PHE A 122 -12.44 -0.60 13.39
C PHE A 122 -12.41 -0.51 14.91
N PHE A 123 -12.05 -1.61 15.57
CA PHE A 123 -12.03 -1.68 17.03
C PHE A 123 -10.86 -0.92 17.66
N ARG A 124 -9.80 -0.60 16.89
CA ARG A 124 -8.77 0.34 17.36
C ARG A 124 -9.35 1.74 17.52
N CYS A 125 -10.17 2.21 16.58
CA CYS A 125 -10.86 3.50 16.74
C CYS A 125 -11.74 3.48 18.01
N ALA A 126 -12.47 2.39 18.26
CA ALA A 126 -13.31 2.28 19.45
C ALA A 126 -12.50 2.32 20.77
N VAL A 127 -11.28 1.78 20.78
CA VAL A 127 -10.35 1.88 21.91
C VAL A 127 -9.77 3.29 22.04
N GLU A 128 -9.39 3.93 20.92
CA GLU A 128 -8.90 5.31 20.88
C GLU A 128 -9.97 6.29 21.40
N ASP A 129 -11.23 6.08 21.03
CA ASP A 129 -12.41 6.83 21.46
C ASP A 129 -12.94 6.42 22.85
N LYS A 130 -12.22 5.52 23.56
CA LYS A 130 -12.49 5.10 24.95
C LYS A 130 -13.79 4.34 25.17
N TYR A 131 -14.41 3.81 24.12
CA TYR A 131 -15.54 2.89 24.25
C TYR A 131 -15.12 1.47 24.66
N LEU A 132 -13.87 1.10 24.39
CA LEU A 132 -13.28 -0.19 24.76
C LEU A 132 -11.93 0.01 25.42
N THR A 133 -11.58 -0.87 26.36
CA THR A 133 -10.21 -0.95 26.90
C THR A 133 -9.29 -1.69 25.95
N ASP A 134 -9.80 -2.77 25.35
CA ASP A 134 -9.03 -3.70 24.53
C ASP A 134 -9.72 -3.97 23.20
N ASN A 135 -8.92 -4.31 22.19
CA ASN A 135 -9.42 -4.60 20.86
C ASN A 135 -9.82 -6.09 20.73
N PRO A 136 -11.13 -6.44 20.62
CA PRO A 136 -11.57 -7.84 20.54
C PRO A 136 -11.06 -8.57 19.28
N ALA A 137 -10.64 -7.83 18.25
CA ALA A 137 -10.06 -8.39 17.03
C ALA A 137 -8.55 -8.71 17.15
N ALA A 138 -7.89 -8.30 18.24
CA ALA A 138 -6.45 -8.52 18.44
C ALA A 138 -6.11 -10.02 18.48
N ALA A 139 -6.92 -10.81 19.18
CA ALA A 139 -6.76 -12.26 19.32
C ALA A 139 -7.21 -13.07 18.09
N VAL A 140 -7.85 -12.43 17.10
CA VAL A 140 -8.20 -13.13 15.84
C VAL A 140 -6.93 -13.35 15.03
N ARG A 141 -6.53 -14.62 14.90
CA ARG A 141 -5.33 -15.02 14.15
C ARG A 141 -5.52 -14.70 12.67
N LYS A 142 -4.54 -14.02 12.08
CA LYS A 142 -4.47 -13.85 10.62
C LYS A 142 -4.03 -15.17 9.98
N PRO A 143 -4.59 -15.56 8.82
CA PRO A 143 -4.09 -16.71 8.09
C PRO A 143 -2.65 -16.44 7.67
N VAL A 144 -1.82 -17.47 7.73
CA VAL A 144 -0.44 -17.39 7.24
C VAL A 144 -0.49 -17.37 5.72
N ARG A 145 0.03 -16.29 5.12
CA ARG A 145 0.25 -16.30 3.67
C ARG A 145 1.45 -17.18 3.37
N PRO A 146 1.36 -18.12 2.40
CA PRO A 146 2.55 -18.73 1.86
C PRO A 146 3.45 -17.62 1.29
N PRO A 147 4.79 -17.79 1.35
CA PRO A 147 5.70 -16.83 0.77
C PRO A 147 5.38 -16.64 -0.72
N SER A 148 5.54 -15.41 -1.20
CA SER A 148 5.38 -15.11 -2.62
C SER A 148 6.38 -15.92 -3.43
N GLN A 149 5.92 -16.67 -4.42
CA GLN A 149 6.78 -17.37 -5.37
C GLN A 149 7.48 -16.45 -6.37
N ARG A 150 7.21 -15.14 -6.30
CA ARG A 150 7.89 -14.16 -7.15
C ARG A 150 9.39 -14.18 -6.88
N ARG A 151 10.15 -14.33 -7.96
CA ARG A 151 11.60 -14.15 -8.01
C ARG A 151 11.97 -13.17 -9.12
N ALA A 152 13.23 -12.77 -9.16
CA ALA A 152 13.76 -12.07 -10.32
C ALA A 152 13.62 -12.96 -11.56
N LEU A 153 13.23 -12.34 -12.67
CA LEU A 153 13.23 -13.00 -13.97
C LEU A 153 14.67 -13.34 -14.37
N THR A 154 14.85 -14.48 -15.03
CA THR A 154 16.11 -14.79 -15.70
C THR A 154 16.26 -13.95 -16.96
N GLU A 155 17.47 -13.86 -17.50
CA GLU A 155 17.73 -13.16 -18.76
C GLU A 155 16.92 -13.75 -19.92
N GLN A 156 16.76 -15.07 -19.97
CA GLN A 156 15.94 -15.72 -20.99
C GLN A 156 14.45 -15.37 -20.85
N GLU A 157 13.90 -15.44 -19.63
CA GLU A 157 12.51 -15.08 -19.38
C GLU A 157 12.23 -13.60 -19.69
N PHE A 158 13.19 -12.72 -19.41
CA PHE A 158 13.09 -11.30 -19.76
C PHE A 158 13.07 -11.11 -21.27
N ARG A 159 13.97 -11.77 -22.03
CA ARG A 159 13.98 -11.74 -23.49
C ARG A 159 12.69 -12.27 -24.11
N GLU A 160 12.14 -13.36 -23.59
CA GLU A 160 10.85 -13.91 -24.04
C GLU A 160 9.69 -12.94 -23.77
N LEU A 161 9.67 -12.28 -22.60
CA LEU A 161 8.69 -11.23 -22.31
C LEU A 161 8.84 -10.02 -23.22
N ASP A 162 10.07 -9.57 -23.48
CA ASP A 162 10.35 -8.47 -24.39
C ASP A 162 9.88 -8.80 -25.81
N GLU A 163 10.15 -10.00 -26.31
CA GLU A 163 9.72 -10.43 -27.63
C GLU A 163 8.20 -10.41 -27.78
N VAL A 164 7.46 -10.98 -26.83
CA VAL A 164 5.99 -10.90 -26.79
C VAL A 164 5.49 -9.45 -26.69
N THR A 165 6.29 -8.58 -26.08
CA THR A 165 5.94 -7.16 -25.90
C THR A 165 6.11 -6.37 -27.19
N ARG A 166 7.20 -6.59 -27.91
CA ARG A 166 7.54 -5.88 -29.16
C ARG A 166 6.74 -6.35 -30.37
N THR A 167 6.35 -7.63 -30.41
CA THR A 167 5.65 -8.22 -31.56
C THR A 167 4.12 -8.27 -31.40
N GLY A 168 3.60 -7.99 -30.20
CA GLY A 168 2.19 -8.18 -29.88
C GLY A 168 1.42 -6.92 -29.52
N GLY A 169 0.08 -7.02 -29.60
CA GLY A 169 -0.87 -6.00 -29.16
C GLY A 169 -0.95 -4.77 -30.06
N ASN A 170 -1.73 -3.78 -29.63
CA ASN A 170 -2.13 -2.66 -30.49
C ASN A 170 -1.23 -1.42 -30.40
N ASP A 171 -0.25 -1.41 -29.50
CA ASP A 171 0.74 -0.34 -29.43
C ASP A 171 2.07 -0.86 -28.85
N PRO A 172 2.84 -1.64 -29.63
CA PRO A 172 4.07 -2.28 -29.15
C PRO A 172 5.13 -1.27 -28.69
N VAL A 173 5.19 -0.09 -29.30
CA VAL A 173 6.11 0.99 -28.90
C VAL A 173 5.88 1.40 -27.44
N LEU A 174 4.61 1.68 -27.08
CA LEU A 174 4.24 2.03 -25.71
C LEU A 174 4.51 0.87 -24.75
N ASP A 175 4.14 -0.36 -25.12
CA ASP A 175 4.29 -1.50 -24.23
C ASP A 175 5.77 -1.84 -23.96
N THR A 176 6.62 -1.72 -24.99
CA THR A 176 8.07 -1.95 -24.87
C THR A 176 8.71 -0.88 -24.00
N LEU A 177 8.32 0.38 -24.19
CA LEU A 177 8.79 1.48 -23.35
C LEU A 177 8.37 1.28 -21.88
N LEU A 178 7.15 0.79 -21.62
CA LEU A 178 6.69 0.47 -20.27
C LEU A 178 7.46 -0.70 -19.64
N LEU A 179 7.73 -1.75 -20.41
CA LEU A 179 8.53 -2.90 -19.96
C LEU A 179 9.93 -2.42 -19.57
N ARG A 180 10.59 -1.69 -20.48
CA ARG A 180 11.93 -1.15 -20.27
C ARG A 180 11.96 -0.22 -19.06
N PHE A 181 11.05 0.75 -19.00
CA PHE A 181 10.95 1.69 -17.90
C PHE A 181 10.88 0.98 -16.55
N HIS A 182 10.04 -0.06 -16.40
CA HIS A 182 9.93 -0.79 -15.14
C HIS A 182 11.13 -1.69 -14.84
N ALA A 183 11.71 -2.31 -15.87
CA ALA A 183 12.90 -3.15 -15.74
C ALA A 183 14.12 -2.34 -15.28
N GLU A 184 14.18 -1.08 -15.69
CA GLU A 184 15.30 -0.20 -15.41
C GLU A 184 15.09 0.60 -14.13
N THR A 185 13.95 1.28 -13.96
CA THR A 185 13.73 2.16 -12.81
C THR A 185 13.25 1.44 -11.56
N GLY A 186 12.75 0.22 -11.72
CA GLY A 186 11.96 -0.45 -10.70
C GLY A 186 10.70 0.31 -10.29
N ALA A 187 10.22 1.32 -11.04
CA ALA A 187 9.12 2.18 -10.62
C ALA A 187 7.85 1.39 -10.27
N ARG A 188 7.07 1.91 -9.31
CA ARG A 188 5.70 1.38 -9.10
C ARG A 188 4.83 1.81 -10.28
N ARG A 189 3.81 1.01 -10.60
CA ARG A 189 2.78 1.38 -11.58
C ARG A 189 2.20 2.79 -11.35
N GLY A 190 2.01 3.18 -10.09
CA GLY A 190 1.52 4.51 -9.74
C GLY A 190 2.48 5.64 -10.16
N GLY A 191 3.78 5.44 -9.97
CA GLY A 191 4.80 6.40 -10.40
C GLY A 191 4.85 6.55 -11.92
N ALA A 192 4.80 5.44 -12.66
CA ALA A 192 4.73 5.48 -14.12
C ALA A 192 3.47 6.22 -14.63
N LEU A 193 2.30 5.94 -14.05
CA LEU A 193 1.05 6.60 -14.44
C LEU A 193 1.02 8.12 -14.13
N ALA A 194 1.81 8.56 -13.15
CA ALA A 194 1.85 9.94 -12.69
C ALA A 194 3.02 10.75 -13.27
N LEU A 195 3.96 10.10 -13.97
CA LEU A 195 5.16 10.73 -14.51
C LEU A 195 4.76 11.78 -15.56
N SER A 196 5.04 13.06 -15.29
CA SER A 196 4.80 14.17 -16.20
C SER A 196 6.08 14.66 -16.88
N LEU A 197 5.95 15.56 -17.86
CA LEU A 197 7.10 16.20 -18.51
C LEU A 197 7.97 16.98 -17.52
N ALA A 198 7.37 17.66 -16.53
CA ALA A 198 8.08 18.34 -15.45
C ALA A 198 8.86 17.40 -14.51
N ASP A 199 8.60 16.10 -14.59
CA ASP A 199 9.30 15.08 -13.83
C ASP A 199 10.54 14.53 -14.59
N LEU A 200 10.85 15.04 -15.80
CA LEU A 200 12.03 14.67 -16.57
C LEU A 200 13.16 15.72 -16.38
N ASP A 201 14.29 15.31 -15.82
CA ASP A 201 15.49 16.15 -15.62
C ASP A 201 16.57 15.69 -16.61
N GLU A 202 16.59 16.30 -17.79
CA GLU A 202 17.49 15.94 -18.89
C GLU A 202 18.98 16.14 -18.56
N PRO A 203 19.42 17.28 -17.97
CA PRO A 203 20.83 17.46 -17.60
C PRO A 203 21.36 16.36 -16.66
N ARG A 204 20.50 15.81 -15.81
CA ARG A 204 20.86 14.75 -14.86
C ARG A 204 20.47 13.35 -15.30
N LEU A 205 19.80 13.20 -16.43
CA LEU A 205 19.16 11.96 -16.90
C LEU A 205 18.35 11.25 -15.79
N CYS A 206 17.55 12.04 -15.07
CA CYS A 206 16.75 11.55 -13.95
C CYS A 206 15.25 11.70 -14.21
N VAL A 207 14.46 10.78 -13.68
CA VAL A 207 12.99 10.89 -13.62
C VAL A 207 12.52 11.03 -12.17
N ARG A 208 11.56 11.91 -11.89
CA ARG A 208 10.98 12.09 -10.56
C ARG A 208 9.82 11.14 -10.35
N LEU A 209 10.03 10.09 -9.55
CA LEU A 209 9.01 9.11 -9.24
C LEU A 209 8.25 9.48 -7.97
N ARG A 210 6.94 9.70 -8.11
CA ARG A 210 6.02 9.94 -6.98
C ARG A 210 5.61 8.62 -6.35
N GLU A 211 5.83 8.51 -5.05
CA GLU A 211 5.63 7.33 -4.23
C GLU A 211 4.39 7.47 -3.31
N LYS A 212 4.02 6.39 -2.64
CA LYS A 212 2.91 6.41 -1.68
C LYS A 212 3.24 7.36 -0.51
N GLY A 213 2.25 8.14 -0.09
CA GLY A 213 2.37 9.03 1.08
C GLY A 213 2.99 10.40 0.75
N GLY A 214 2.90 10.85 -0.50
CA GLY A 214 3.38 12.17 -0.91
C GLY A 214 4.90 12.27 -1.08
N LYS A 215 5.64 11.19 -0.88
CA LYS A 215 7.09 11.14 -1.08
C LYS A 215 7.42 11.10 -2.58
N ALA A 216 8.56 11.65 -2.97
CA ALA A 216 9.09 11.55 -4.32
C ALA A 216 10.59 11.25 -4.27
N ARG A 217 11.14 10.66 -5.33
CA ARG A 217 12.57 10.42 -5.49
C ARG A 217 13.02 10.66 -6.93
N TRP A 218 14.24 11.15 -7.09
CA TRP A 218 14.90 11.14 -8.40
C TRP A 218 15.48 9.76 -8.65
N GLN A 219 15.15 9.21 -9.81
CA GLN A 219 15.63 7.92 -10.28
C GLN A 219 16.43 8.16 -11.57
N PRO A 220 17.74 7.92 -11.56
CA PRO A 220 18.54 7.83 -12.77
C PRO A 220 17.91 6.89 -13.79
N VAL A 221 18.01 7.23 -15.07
CA VAL A 221 17.66 6.39 -16.22
C VAL A 221 18.76 6.50 -17.26
N SER A 222 18.90 5.49 -18.10
CA SER A 222 19.91 5.46 -19.13
C SER A 222 19.64 6.51 -20.19
N PRO A 223 20.68 7.01 -20.89
CA PRO A 223 20.52 7.98 -21.96
C PRO A 223 19.48 7.55 -22.99
N THR A 224 19.51 6.28 -23.42
CA THR A 224 18.56 5.81 -24.44
C THR A 224 17.14 5.61 -23.90
N LEU A 225 16.94 5.27 -22.62
CA LEU A 225 15.60 5.27 -22.03
C LEU A 225 15.06 6.70 -21.92
N PHE A 226 15.88 7.65 -21.46
CA PHE A 226 15.48 9.04 -21.34
C PHE A 226 15.04 9.63 -22.68
N ALA A 227 15.86 9.44 -23.72
CA ALA A 227 15.52 9.86 -25.08
C ALA A 227 14.19 9.25 -25.57
N ALA A 228 13.99 7.94 -25.33
CA ALA A 228 12.75 7.26 -25.72
C ALA A 228 11.51 7.78 -24.95
N LEU A 229 11.66 8.21 -23.69
CA LEU A 229 10.57 8.83 -22.93
C LEU A 229 10.18 10.19 -23.52
N VAL A 230 11.17 11.02 -23.85
CA VAL A 230 10.96 12.35 -24.45
C VAL A 230 10.33 12.21 -25.84
N GLU A 231 10.90 11.36 -26.69
CA GLU A 231 10.40 11.10 -28.05
C GLU A 231 8.97 10.58 -28.00
N HIS A 232 8.70 9.61 -27.12
CA HIS A 232 7.36 9.05 -26.95
C HIS A 232 6.35 10.14 -26.55
N ALA A 233 6.65 10.92 -25.52
CA ALA A 233 5.73 11.95 -25.04
C ALA A 233 5.44 12.98 -26.15
N ALA A 234 6.48 13.43 -26.86
CA ALA A 234 6.35 14.35 -27.97
C ALA A 234 5.51 13.78 -29.12
N ALA A 235 5.73 12.50 -29.48
CA ALA A 235 4.99 11.78 -30.52
C ALA A 235 3.53 11.46 -30.13
N ARG A 236 3.18 11.53 -28.84
CA ARG A 236 1.80 11.41 -28.34
C ARG A 236 1.10 12.75 -28.14
N GLY A 237 1.75 13.86 -28.48
CA GLY A 237 1.21 15.21 -28.40
C GLY A 237 1.26 15.84 -27.01
N ALA A 238 2.09 15.31 -26.09
CA ALA A 238 2.36 16.01 -24.83
C ALA A 238 3.24 17.23 -25.08
N ARG A 239 2.87 18.37 -24.46
CA ARG A 239 3.55 19.66 -24.59
C ARG A 239 3.66 20.38 -23.26
N ASP A 240 2.64 20.32 -22.41
CA ASP A 240 2.67 21.08 -21.15
C ASP A 240 3.42 20.32 -20.04
N PRO A 241 4.12 21.01 -19.13
CA PRO A 241 4.91 20.36 -18.08
C PRO A 241 4.13 19.36 -17.19
N GLU A 242 2.83 19.62 -16.97
CA GLU A 242 1.97 18.76 -16.14
C GLU A 242 1.37 17.57 -16.90
N GLU A 243 1.60 17.49 -18.21
CA GLU A 243 1.08 16.38 -19.02
C GLU A 243 1.88 15.10 -18.81
N GLN A 244 1.17 13.98 -18.71
CA GLN A 244 1.78 12.67 -18.50
C GLN A 244 2.62 12.23 -19.70
N VAL A 245 3.79 11.65 -19.42
CA VAL A 245 4.73 11.09 -20.40
C VAL A 245 4.09 9.91 -21.14
N PHE A 246 3.57 8.94 -20.39
CA PHE A 246 2.98 7.75 -20.99
C PHE A 246 1.55 8.03 -21.45
N ARG A 247 1.35 8.02 -22.77
CA ARG A 247 0.06 8.30 -23.42
C ARG A 247 -0.24 7.27 -24.49
N TYR A 248 -1.53 7.07 -24.75
CA TYR A 248 -1.96 6.28 -25.90
C TYR A 248 -1.68 7.04 -27.20
N ARG A 249 -1.82 6.36 -28.34
CA ARG A 249 -1.87 7.04 -29.64
C ARG A 249 -3.06 8.02 -29.67
N PRO A 250 -2.91 9.24 -30.22
CA PRO A 250 -4.05 10.08 -30.54
C PRO A 250 -5.02 9.32 -31.45
N ARG A 251 -6.32 9.43 -31.20
CA ARG A 251 -7.32 8.89 -32.14
C ARG A 251 -7.43 9.82 -33.36
N ARG A 252 -8.07 9.33 -34.42
CA ARG A 252 -8.31 10.14 -35.62
C ARG A 252 -9.06 11.42 -35.24
N GLY A 253 -8.46 12.57 -35.55
CA GLY A 253 -9.00 13.89 -35.21
C GLY A 253 -8.63 14.42 -33.82
N GLU A 254 -7.90 13.66 -33.01
CA GLU A 254 -7.34 14.15 -31.75
C GLU A 254 -5.90 14.63 -31.97
N GLU A 255 -5.55 15.80 -31.43
CA GLU A 255 -4.18 16.32 -31.48
C GLU A 255 -3.25 15.62 -30.47
N LYS A 256 -3.81 15.08 -29.39
CA LYS A 256 -3.06 14.42 -28.32
C LYS A 256 -3.75 13.14 -27.84
N GLY A 257 -2.94 12.14 -27.52
CA GLY A 257 -3.43 10.88 -26.97
C GLY A 257 -3.76 10.99 -25.49
N ALA A 258 -4.79 10.27 -25.04
CA ALA A 258 -5.15 10.25 -23.62
C ALA A 258 -4.02 9.67 -22.73
N PRO A 259 -3.90 10.13 -21.47
CA PRO A 259 -2.97 9.55 -20.50
C PRO A 259 -3.18 8.04 -20.31
N LEU A 260 -2.06 7.33 -20.07
CA LEU A 260 -2.07 5.90 -19.79
C LEU A 260 -2.97 5.58 -18.59
N THR A 261 -3.67 4.45 -18.64
CA THR A 261 -4.50 3.98 -17.52
C THR A 261 -4.03 2.64 -16.98
N ARG A 262 -4.47 2.30 -15.76
CA ARG A 262 -4.17 1.01 -15.11
C ARG A 262 -4.58 -0.20 -15.96
N ARG A 263 -5.57 -0.04 -16.83
CA ARG A 263 -6.10 -1.10 -17.70
C ARG A 263 -5.01 -1.64 -18.64
N ARG A 264 -4.14 -0.78 -19.17
CA ARG A 264 -3.07 -1.21 -20.09
C ARG A 264 -2.14 -2.24 -19.48
N TYR A 265 -1.74 -2.03 -18.22
CA TYR A 265 -0.92 -2.98 -17.48
C TYR A 265 -1.58 -4.34 -17.28
N ASN A 266 -2.90 -4.39 -17.09
CA ASN A 266 -3.62 -5.66 -16.98
C ASN A 266 -3.62 -6.37 -18.33
N THR A 267 -3.92 -5.65 -19.42
CA THR A 267 -3.87 -6.20 -20.78
C THR A 267 -2.49 -6.71 -21.17
N LEU A 268 -1.43 -5.99 -20.76
CA LEU A 268 -0.04 -6.41 -20.96
C LEU A 268 0.28 -7.71 -20.20
N ALA A 269 -0.11 -7.79 -18.92
CA ALA A 269 0.05 -9.01 -18.12
C ALA A 269 -0.73 -10.19 -18.71
N ASP A 270 -1.98 -9.96 -19.11
CA ASP A 270 -2.84 -10.98 -19.73
C ASP A 270 -2.27 -11.45 -21.08
N ARG A 271 -1.56 -10.58 -21.81
CA ARG A 271 -0.85 -10.96 -23.04
C ARG A 271 0.32 -11.88 -22.71
N TRP A 272 1.21 -11.49 -21.79
CA TRP A 272 2.34 -12.33 -21.38
C TRP A 272 1.90 -13.71 -20.91
N GLN A 273 0.89 -13.78 -20.04
CA GLN A 273 0.39 -15.05 -19.52
C GLN A 273 -0.28 -15.92 -20.58
N ARG A 274 -0.90 -15.34 -21.62
CA ARG A 274 -1.47 -16.11 -22.73
C ARG A 274 -0.40 -16.64 -23.68
N SER A 275 0.68 -15.88 -23.87
CA SER A 275 1.73 -16.21 -24.83
C SER A 275 2.81 -17.12 -24.26
N LEU A 276 3.06 -17.08 -22.95
CA LEU A 276 4.16 -17.80 -22.29
C LEU A 276 3.61 -18.70 -21.17
N PRO A 277 3.65 -20.05 -21.30
CA PRO A 277 3.13 -20.97 -20.30
C PRO A 277 3.71 -20.77 -18.90
N TRP A 278 5.03 -20.54 -18.79
CA TRP A 278 5.67 -20.26 -17.51
C TRP A 278 5.17 -18.94 -16.90
N ALA A 279 4.90 -17.93 -17.73
CA ALA A 279 4.40 -16.64 -17.25
C ALA A 279 2.97 -16.78 -16.69
N ALA A 280 2.13 -17.61 -17.31
CA ALA A 280 0.83 -18.00 -16.76
C ALA A 280 0.96 -18.75 -15.44
N GLN A 281 1.83 -19.76 -15.37
CA GLN A 281 2.05 -20.56 -14.16
C GLN A 281 2.41 -19.69 -12.95
N TYR A 282 3.30 -18.72 -13.13
CA TYR A 282 3.76 -17.83 -12.06
C TYR A 282 2.88 -16.58 -11.87
N GLY A 283 1.86 -16.37 -12.71
CA GLY A 283 1.03 -15.16 -12.67
C GLY A 283 1.85 -13.88 -12.89
N VAL A 284 2.74 -13.89 -13.89
CA VAL A 284 3.64 -12.77 -14.20
C VAL A 284 2.84 -11.51 -14.49
N SER A 285 3.30 -10.41 -13.91
CA SER A 285 2.69 -9.10 -14.04
C SER A 285 3.78 -8.03 -14.03
N PRO A 286 3.49 -6.76 -14.37
CA PRO A 286 4.47 -5.68 -14.34
C PRO A 286 5.20 -5.52 -12.99
N HIS A 287 4.63 -6.04 -11.90
CA HIS A 287 5.30 -6.04 -10.60
C HIS A 287 6.50 -6.99 -10.51
N TRP A 288 6.58 -8.01 -11.37
CA TRP A 288 7.76 -8.87 -11.54
C TRP A 288 8.94 -8.07 -12.09
N LEU A 289 8.72 -7.18 -13.07
CA LEU A 289 9.77 -6.30 -13.61
C LEU A 289 10.41 -5.45 -12.51
N ARG A 290 9.58 -4.83 -11.64
CA ARG A 290 10.10 -4.11 -10.47
C ARG A 290 10.94 -5.00 -9.58
N HIS A 291 10.50 -6.23 -9.31
CA HIS A 291 11.27 -7.12 -8.44
C HIS A 291 12.60 -7.53 -9.09
N THR A 292 12.61 -7.84 -10.39
CA THR A 292 13.83 -8.08 -11.17
C THR A 292 14.79 -6.88 -11.08
N ALA A 293 14.29 -5.66 -11.31
CA ALA A 293 15.10 -4.44 -11.24
C ALA A 293 15.76 -4.26 -9.86
N LEU A 294 15.01 -4.45 -8.78
CA LEU A 294 15.52 -4.30 -7.42
C LEU A 294 16.52 -5.40 -7.04
N THR A 295 16.28 -6.64 -7.48
CA THR A 295 17.24 -7.74 -7.28
C THR A 295 18.52 -7.51 -8.09
N ALA A 296 18.43 -6.98 -9.32
CA ALA A 296 19.60 -6.61 -10.10
C ALA A 296 20.40 -5.49 -9.40
N ALA A 297 19.71 -4.44 -8.93
CA ALA A 297 20.34 -3.36 -8.18
C ALA A 297 21.00 -3.83 -6.88
N GLU A 298 20.41 -4.78 -6.17
CA GLU A 298 21.00 -5.38 -4.97
C GLU A 298 22.26 -6.20 -5.31
N ARG A 299 22.20 -7.01 -6.36
CA ARG A 299 23.34 -7.83 -6.80
C ARG A 299 24.53 -7.00 -7.29
N VAL A 300 24.25 -5.93 -8.04
CA VAL A 300 25.28 -5.05 -8.62
C VAL A 300 25.79 -4.04 -7.60
N GLY A 301 24.89 -3.46 -6.79
CA GLY A 301 25.25 -2.42 -5.83
C GLY A 301 25.92 -2.92 -4.55
N GLY A 302 25.88 -4.23 -4.27
CA GLY A 302 26.59 -4.86 -3.14
C GLY A 302 26.15 -4.39 -1.75
N SER A 303 25.17 -3.49 -1.64
CA SER A 303 24.68 -2.94 -0.37
C SER A 303 23.17 -2.81 -0.34
N TYR A 304 22.58 -3.22 0.78
CA TYR A 304 21.14 -3.08 1.04
C TYR A 304 20.66 -1.62 0.98
N GLY A 305 21.53 -0.67 1.33
CA GLY A 305 21.27 0.77 1.25
C GLY A 305 20.97 1.25 -0.17
N ILE A 306 21.75 0.83 -1.16
CA ILE A 306 21.54 1.22 -2.56
C ILE A 306 20.26 0.57 -3.11
N ALA A 307 20.03 -0.73 -2.84
CA ALA A 307 18.79 -1.39 -3.26
C ALA A 307 17.54 -0.73 -2.66
N ARG A 308 17.60 -0.27 -1.40
CA ARG A 308 16.52 0.50 -0.77
C ARG A 308 16.29 1.86 -1.40
N ALA A 309 17.36 2.60 -1.72
CA ALA A 309 17.27 3.87 -2.43
C ALA A 309 16.68 3.67 -3.84
N TYR A 310 17.11 2.63 -4.55
CA TYR A 310 16.56 2.20 -5.84
C TYR A 310 15.07 1.86 -5.74
N ALA A 311 14.64 1.28 -4.62
CA ALA A 311 13.24 0.95 -4.38
C ALA A 311 12.38 2.15 -3.93
N GLY A 312 12.97 3.26 -3.50
CA GLY A 312 12.23 4.35 -2.87
C GLY A 312 11.63 3.98 -1.51
N HIS A 313 12.25 3.04 -0.78
CA HIS A 313 11.81 2.68 0.56
C HIS A 313 12.26 3.74 1.57
N ALA A 314 11.41 4.72 1.84
CA ALA A 314 11.64 5.65 2.95
C ALA A 314 11.55 4.94 4.31
N GLU A 315 12.36 5.37 5.27
CA GLU A 315 12.31 4.88 6.65
C GLU A 315 10.96 5.23 7.33
N PRO A 316 10.47 4.41 8.27
CA PRO A 316 9.77 4.92 9.44
C PRO A 316 10.72 5.85 10.20
N ALA A 317 10.21 6.94 10.77
CA ALA A 317 11.03 7.93 11.49
C ALA A 317 11.90 7.34 12.65
N ASP A 318 11.61 6.11 13.08
CA ASP A 318 12.22 5.45 14.25
C ASP A 318 13.21 4.30 13.92
N ALA A 319 13.64 4.12 12.67
CA ALA A 319 14.54 3.01 12.32
C ALA A 319 16.01 3.47 12.25
N THR A 320 16.74 3.37 13.36
CA THR A 320 18.18 3.66 13.53
C THR A 320 19.12 2.68 12.79
N THR A 321 18.77 2.22 11.59
CA THR A 321 19.39 1.00 11.02
C THR A 321 20.37 1.14 9.86
N THR A 322 20.69 2.32 9.32
CA THR A 322 21.88 2.45 8.42
C THR A 322 22.37 3.90 8.30
N TYR A 323 23.59 4.20 8.76
CA TYR A 323 24.20 5.55 8.70
C TYR A 323 24.67 5.96 7.29
N ILE A 324 24.61 5.08 6.28
CA ILE A 324 24.99 5.38 4.89
C ILE A 324 23.73 5.48 4.03
N LYS A 325 23.29 6.70 3.76
CA LYS A 325 22.22 6.98 2.79
C LYS A 325 22.82 6.99 1.39
N ALA A 326 22.50 5.98 0.59
CA ALA A 326 22.86 5.95 -0.82
C ALA A 326 22.35 7.21 -1.52
N GLN A 327 23.25 7.92 -2.20
CA GLN A 327 22.96 9.13 -2.94
C GLN A 327 22.48 8.79 -4.35
N VAL A 328 21.95 9.78 -5.07
CA VAL A 328 21.50 9.60 -6.46
C VAL A 328 22.64 9.13 -7.38
N GLY A 329 23.89 9.55 -7.12
CA GLY A 329 25.07 9.08 -7.85
C GLY A 329 25.37 7.59 -7.65
N ASP A 330 25.15 7.05 -6.45
CA ASP A 330 25.29 5.61 -6.18
C ASP A 330 24.28 4.80 -6.99
N VAL A 331 23.04 5.28 -7.05
CA VAL A 331 21.97 4.67 -7.85
C VAL A 331 22.32 4.75 -9.34
N ALA A 332 22.90 5.86 -9.80
CA ALA A 332 23.33 6.04 -11.19
C ALA A 332 24.47 5.09 -11.58
N ARG A 333 25.45 4.85 -10.69
CA ARG A 333 26.52 3.86 -10.91
C ARG A 333 25.97 2.46 -11.07
N VAL A 334 25.07 2.06 -10.18
CA VAL A 334 24.42 0.74 -10.25
C VAL A 334 23.59 0.60 -11.52
N LEU A 335 22.83 1.63 -11.87
CA LEU A 335 22.08 1.66 -13.12
C LEU A 335 23.00 1.48 -14.33
N ALA A 336 24.07 2.28 -14.42
CA ALA A 336 25.02 2.23 -15.54
C ALA A 336 25.66 0.84 -15.68
N ALA A 337 25.95 0.18 -14.56
CA ALA A 337 26.46 -1.20 -14.56
C ALA A 337 25.39 -2.23 -15.00
N ILE A 338 24.10 -2.02 -14.67
CA ILE A 338 23.00 -2.90 -15.11
C ILE A 338 22.72 -2.74 -16.60
N THR A 339 22.71 -1.50 -17.10
CA THR A 339 22.32 -1.19 -18.49
C THR A 339 23.50 -1.24 -19.46
N GLY A 340 24.74 -1.12 -18.96
CA GLY A 340 25.94 -0.94 -19.77
C GLY A 340 26.05 0.46 -20.40
N GLU A 341 25.17 1.39 -20.04
CA GLU A 341 25.18 2.76 -20.58
C GLU A 341 25.81 3.73 -19.59
N PRO A 342 26.77 4.59 -20.02
CA PRO A 342 27.36 5.58 -19.13
C PRO A 342 26.31 6.60 -18.66
N HIS A 343 26.45 7.06 -17.41
CA HIS A 343 25.51 8.00 -16.79
C HIS A 343 26.25 9.21 -16.20
N PRO A 344 25.78 10.45 -16.40
CA PRO A 344 26.49 11.66 -15.96
C PRO A 344 26.71 11.71 -14.44
N LEU A 345 25.73 11.26 -13.66
CA LEU A 345 25.83 11.20 -12.20
C LEU A 345 26.64 10.00 -11.67
N ALA A 346 27.09 9.07 -12.52
CA ALA A 346 27.87 7.90 -12.08
C ALA A 346 29.36 8.24 -11.84
N SER A 347 29.83 9.33 -12.44
CA SER A 347 31.22 9.80 -12.35
C SER A 347 31.44 10.85 -11.26
N SER A 348 30.40 11.15 -10.48
CA SER A 348 30.36 12.24 -9.48
C SER A 348 30.64 11.75 -8.06
#